data_AF-A0A1H3JHA2-F1
#
_entry.id   AF-A0A1H3JHA2-F1
#
_cell.length_a   1.000
_cell.length_b   1.000
_cell.length_c   1.000
_cell.angle_alpha   90.00
_cell.angle_beta   90.00
_cell.angle_gamma   90.00
#
_symmetry.space_group_name_H-M   'P 1'
#
loop_
_entity.id
_entity.type
_entity.pdbx_description
1 polymer ?
#
loop_
_entity_poly.entity_id
_entity_poly.type
_entity_poly.pdbx_seq_one_letter_code
_entity_poly.pdbx_strand_id
1 'polypeptide(L)'
;MSPEPGIELGFWASNQRFEDLFITFLETFPGRPTYKGWLPYQLKTKMNQSWVRSQYGEPLESKGPYKIPVRGLVGGWETYRFPGMSKNINVLFKYTVEMEVEGIVFRLNEKSPP
;
A
#
# COMPACT_ATOMS: atom_id res chain seq x y z
N MET A 1 8.36 -5.83 -22.06
CA MET A 1 7.29 -5.01 -21.45
C MET A 1 7.62 -4.85 -19.98
N SER A 2 7.58 -3.63 -19.45
CA SER A 2 7.83 -3.33 -18.03
C SER A 2 6.54 -2.81 -17.39
N PRO A 3 6.38 -2.91 -16.06
CA PRO A 3 5.29 -2.23 -15.36
C PRO A 3 5.32 -0.71 -15.61
N GLU A 4 4.15 -0.09 -15.54
CA GLU A 4 4.03 1.38 -15.55
C GLU A 4 4.77 2.00 -14.35
N PRO A 5 5.28 3.24 -14.47
CA PRO A 5 5.90 3.95 -13.35
C PRO A 5 5.04 3.96 -12.09
N GLY A 6 5.66 3.69 -10.94
CA GLY A 6 5.00 3.61 -9.64
C GLY A 6 4.35 2.26 -9.34
N ILE A 7 4.39 1.29 -10.27
CA ILE A 7 4.04 -0.10 -10.03
C ILE A 7 5.30 -0.91 -9.73
N GLU A 8 5.33 -1.57 -8.58
CA GLU A 8 6.42 -2.47 -8.18
C GLU A 8 5.83 -3.82 -7.75
N LEU A 9 6.55 -4.91 -8.03
CA LEU A 9 6.17 -6.27 -7.64
C LEU A 9 7.16 -6.77 -6.59
N GLY A 10 6.64 -7.28 -5.48
CA GLY A 10 7.40 -7.97 -4.45
C GLY A 10 7.28 -9.48 -4.60
N PHE A 11 8.42 -10.16 -4.43
CA PHE A 11 8.51 -11.60 -4.51
C PHE A 11 9.24 -12.13 -3.28
N TRP A 12 8.83 -13.31 -2.81
CA TRP A 12 9.54 -14.02 -1.75
C TRP A 12 10.98 -14.31 -2.17
N ALA A 13 11.93 -14.01 -1.29
CA ALA A 13 13.35 -14.23 -1.57
C ALA A 13 13.67 -15.71 -1.81
N SER A 14 12.97 -16.62 -1.11
CA SER A 14 13.24 -18.06 -1.11
C SER A 14 12.90 -18.75 -2.42
N ASN A 15 11.77 -18.42 -3.05
CA ASN A 15 11.24 -19.14 -4.20
C ASN A 15 10.70 -18.24 -5.32
N GLN A 16 10.89 -16.93 -5.21
CA GLN A 16 10.42 -15.95 -6.20
C GLN A 16 8.91 -16.01 -6.45
N ARG A 17 8.14 -16.53 -5.49
CA ARG A 17 6.67 -16.45 -5.55
C ARG A 17 6.25 -15.01 -5.37
N PHE A 18 5.34 -14.55 -6.23
CA PHE A 18 4.72 -13.24 -6.12
C PHE A 18 3.98 -13.08 -4.80
N GLU A 19 4.21 -11.98 -4.09
CA GLU A 19 3.64 -11.68 -2.78
C GLU A 19 2.92 -10.34 -2.74
N ASP A 20 3.53 -9.30 -3.31
CA ASP A 20 3.08 -7.92 -3.18
C ASP A 20 2.95 -7.21 -4.52
N LEU A 21 1.86 -6.46 -4.71
CA LEU A 21 1.75 -5.42 -5.73
C LEU A 21 1.72 -4.06 -5.03
N PHE A 22 2.76 -3.25 -5.24
CA PHE A 22 2.83 -1.88 -4.77
C PHE A 22 2.36 -0.92 -5.87
N ILE A 23 1.53 0.04 -5.48
CA ILE A 23 1.15 1.17 -6.33
C ILE A 23 1.45 2.46 -5.55
N THR A 24 2.38 3.25 -6.04
CA THR A 24 2.84 4.49 -5.39
C THR A 24 2.14 5.71 -5.99
N PHE A 25 1.55 6.57 -5.18
CA PHE A 25 0.86 7.78 -5.64
C PHE A 25 1.60 9.08 -5.34
N LEU A 26 2.34 9.11 -4.24
CA LEU A 26 3.10 10.28 -3.82
C LEU A 26 4.59 10.01 -3.89
N GLU A 27 5.33 10.99 -4.39
CA GLU A 27 6.79 10.99 -4.38
C GLU A 27 7.27 11.33 -2.98
N THR A 28 7.26 10.35 -2.08
CA THR A 28 7.71 10.55 -0.69
C THR A 28 9.23 10.56 -0.54
N PHE A 29 9.96 10.27 -1.64
CA PHE A 29 11.42 10.33 -1.73
C PHE A 29 11.82 10.82 -3.14
N PRO A 30 12.86 11.66 -3.27
CA PRO A 30 13.29 12.17 -4.57
C PRO A 30 13.56 11.06 -5.59
N GLY A 31 13.00 11.21 -6.79
CA GLY A 31 13.14 10.27 -7.90
C GLY A 31 12.23 9.05 -7.79
N ARG A 32 11.37 8.94 -6.77
CA ARG A 32 10.44 7.81 -6.64
C ARG A 32 9.35 7.91 -7.70
N PRO A 33 9.20 6.93 -8.61
CA PRO A 33 8.16 6.96 -9.63
C PRO A 33 6.76 6.92 -8.99
N THR A 34 5.82 7.67 -9.57
CA THR A 34 4.41 7.71 -9.15
C THR A 34 3.49 7.23 -10.27
N TYR A 35 2.48 6.48 -9.88
CA TYR A 35 1.45 5.96 -10.77
C TYR A 35 0.41 7.05 -11.05
N LYS A 36 0.12 7.26 -12.34
CA LYS A 36 -0.79 8.30 -12.84
C LYS A 36 -2.02 7.76 -13.56
N GLY A 37 -2.12 6.43 -13.68
CA GLY A 37 -3.22 5.79 -14.36
C GLY A 37 -4.50 5.76 -13.51
N TRP A 38 -5.58 5.29 -14.13
CA TRP A 38 -6.83 5.03 -13.43
C TRP A 38 -6.69 3.82 -12.49
N LEU A 39 -7.47 3.80 -11.41
CA LEU A 39 -7.47 2.72 -10.42
C LEU A 39 -8.84 2.06 -10.32
N PRO A 40 -8.88 0.72 -10.23
CA PRO A 40 -10.11 -0.01 -9.98
C PRO A 40 -10.61 0.17 -8.54
N TYR A 41 -11.76 -0.44 -8.22
CA TYR A 41 -12.31 -0.49 -6.85
C TYR A 41 -12.64 0.87 -6.23
N GLN A 42 -13.01 1.85 -7.06
CA GLN A 42 -13.36 3.22 -6.66
C GLN A 42 -12.21 3.98 -5.97
N LEU A 43 -10.99 3.48 -6.11
CA LEU A 43 -9.79 4.15 -5.64
C LEU A 43 -9.54 5.43 -6.44
N LYS A 44 -8.94 6.41 -5.77
CA LYS A 44 -8.54 7.69 -6.36
C LYS A 44 -7.02 7.81 -6.28
N THR A 45 -6.44 8.61 -7.16
CA THR A 45 -4.99 8.91 -7.11
C THR A 45 -4.62 9.87 -5.98
N LYS A 46 -5.60 10.56 -5.38
CA LYS A 46 -5.42 11.43 -4.21
C LYS A 46 -6.47 11.12 -3.14
N MET A 47 -6.01 10.65 -1.98
CA MET A 47 -6.82 10.16 -0.87
C MET A 47 -6.11 10.44 0.45
N ASN A 48 -6.86 10.47 1.55
CA ASN A 48 -6.31 10.50 2.91
C ASN A 48 -7.02 9.47 3.79
N GLN A 49 -6.51 9.27 5.01
CA GLN A 49 -7.06 8.27 5.95
C GLN A 49 -8.56 8.45 6.21
N SER A 50 -9.04 9.68 6.37
CA SER A 50 -10.47 9.95 6.61
C SER A 50 -11.32 9.47 5.43
N TRP A 51 -10.87 9.72 4.20
CA TRP A 51 -11.54 9.20 3.01
C TRP A 51 -11.54 7.67 2.99
N VAL A 52 -10.39 7.02 3.24
CA VAL A 52 -10.27 5.54 3.25
C VAL A 52 -11.26 4.93 4.25
N ARG A 53 -11.29 5.42 5.49
CA ARG A 53 -12.22 4.95 6.52
C ARG A 53 -13.69 5.20 6.15
N SER A 54 -14.01 6.32 5.49
CA SER A 54 -15.37 6.59 5.01
C SER A 54 -15.85 5.59 3.96
N GLN A 55 -14.94 5.03 3.16
CA GLN A 55 -15.28 4.09 2.09
C GLN A 55 -15.26 2.64 2.57
N TYR A 56 -14.31 2.28 3.43
CA TYR A 56 -14.03 0.89 3.79
C TYR A 56 -14.30 0.54 5.26
N GLY A 57 -14.70 1.52 6.08
CA GLY A 57 -14.98 1.34 7.50
C GLY A 57 -13.71 1.26 8.36
N GLU A 58 -13.82 0.53 9.47
CA GLU A 58 -12.70 0.34 10.40
C GLU A 58 -11.66 -0.64 9.83
N PRO A 59 -10.36 -0.34 9.97
CA PRO A 59 -9.30 -1.22 9.49
C PRO A 59 -9.19 -2.50 10.32
N LEU A 60 -8.73 -3.57 9.70
CA LEU A 60 -8.39 -4.84 10.39
C LEU A 60 -7.20 -4.66 11.33
N GLU A 61 -6.21 -3.92 10.87
CA GLU A 61 -5.00 -3.58 11.61
C GLU A 61 -4.60 -2.15 11.24
N SER A 62 -4.08 -1.40 12.20
CA SER A 62 -3.60 -0.05 11.96
C SER A 62 -2.31 0.22 12.74
N LYS A 63 -1.47 1.06 12.16
CA LYS A 63 -0.31 1.64 12.83
C LYS A 63 -0.24 3.11 12.48
N GLY A 64 -0.25 3.98 13.49
CA GLY A 64 -0.03 5.42 13.28
C GLY A 64 1.42 5.73 12.85
N PRO A 65 1.75 7.01 12.63
CA PRO A 65 3.12 7.46 12.34
C PRO A 65 4.12 6.92 13.36
N TYR A 66 5.29 6.49 12.89
CA TYR A 66 6.31 5.87 13.73
C TYR A 66 7.72 6.24 13.29
N LYS A 67 8.68 6.14 14.20
CA LYS A 67 10.09 6.44 13.91
C LYS A 67 10.80 5.20 13.36
N ILE A 68 11.55 5.38 12.28
CA ILE A 68 12.47 4.38 11.73
C ILE A 68 13.90 4.90 11.94
N PRO A 69 14.84 4.08 12.45
CA PRO A 69 16.25 4.46 12.53
C PRO A 69 16.77 4.94 11.18
N VAL A 70 17.59 6.00 11.17
CA VAL A 70 18.15 6.65 9.96
C VAL A 70 17.13 7.38 9.07
N ARG A 71 15.86 6.95 9.02
CA ARG A 71 14.82 7.54 8.15
C ARG A 71 13.95 8.60 8.83
N GLY A 72 13.95 8.65 10.16
CA GLY A 72 13.18 9.62 10.93
C GLY A 72 11.71 9.22 11.11
N LEU A 73 10.83 10.21 11.26
CA LEU A 73 9.39 10.00 11.39
C LEU A 73 8.80 9.65 10.02
N VAL A 74 8.14 8.50 9.93
CA VAL A 74 7.38 8.07 8.75
C VAL A 74 5.90 7.97 9.08
N GLY A 75 5.07 8.01 8.05
CA GLY A 75 3.62 7.85 8.22
C GLY A 75 3.20 6.44 8.62
N GLY A 76 1.90 6.29 8.78
CA GLY A 76 1.27 5.06 9.23
C GLY A 76 0.86 4.11 8.11
N TRP A 77 0.10 3.10 8.48
CA TRP A 77 -0.62 2.24 7.54
C TRP A 77 -1.87 1.64 8.17
N GLU A 78 -2.80 1.23 7.31
CA GLU A 78 -4.02 0.51 7.67
C GLU A 78 -4.26 -0.65 6.71
N THR A 79 -4.80 -1.75 7.23
CA THR A 79 -5.09 -2.97 6.46
C THR A 79 -6.59 -3.20 6.33
N TYR A 80 -7.03 -3.54 5.13
CA TYR A 80 -8.42 -3.82 4.78
C TYR A 80 -8.57 -5.09 3.96
N ARG A 81 -9.81 -5.58 3.87
CA ARG A 81 -10.23 -6.56 2.86
C ARG A 81 -11.26 -5.93 1.95
N PHE A 82 -11.01 -5.97 0.64
CA PHE A 82 -11.97 -5.46 -0.32
C PHE A 82 -13.11 -6.47 -0.55
N PRO A 83 -14.36 -5.99 -0.66
CA PRO A 83 -15.47 -6.83 -1.08
C PRO A 83 -15.18 -7.47 -2.45
N GLY A 84 -15.44 -8.78 -2.58
CA GLY A 84 -15.21 -9.52 -3.82
C GLY A 84 -13.76 -9.94 -4.08
N MET A 85 -12.80 -9.53 -3.23
CA MET A 85 -11.42 -10.01 -3.29
C MET A 85 -11.26 -11.31 -2.50
N SER A 86 -10.29 -12.15 -2.89
CA SER A 86 -9.94 -13.35 -2.13
C SER A 86 -9.58 -12.98 -0.69
N LYS A 87 -10.02 -13.80 0.29
CA LYS A 87 -9.65 -13.65 1.70
C LYS A 87 -8.14 -13.78 1.95
N ASN A 88 -7.42 -14.30 0.95
CA ASN A 88 -5.98 -14.46 0.99
C ASN A 88 -5.21 -13.18 0.62
N ILE A 89 -5.90 -12.08 0.33
CA ILE A 89 -5.30 -10.80 -0.04
C ILE A 89 -5.70 -9.75 0.99
N ASN A 90 -4.70 -9.07 1.53
CA ASN A 90 -4.85 -7.87 2.34
C ASN A 90 -4.52 -6.64 1.48
N VAL A 91 -5.30 -5.58 1.64
CA VAL A 91 -5.04 -4.28 1.01
C VAL A 91 -4.53 -3.32 2.08
N LEU A 92 -3.28 -2.88 1.93
CA LEU A 92 -2.66 -1.95 2.85
C LEU A 92 -2.66 -0.56 2.23
N PHE A 93 -3.24 0.42 2.93
CA PHE A 93 -3.04 1.83 2.63
C PHE A 93 -1.85 2.32 3.42
N LYS A 94 -0.85 2.87 2.73
CA LYS A 94 0.31 3.51 3.35
C LYS A 94 0.11 5.01 3.36
N TYR A 95 0.46 5.63 4.48
CA TYR A 95 0.22 7.06 4.71
C TYR A 95 1.53 7.85 4.83
N THR A 96 1.47 9.14 4.53
CA THR A 96 2.45 10.13 4.98
C THR A 96 2.23 10.47 6.47
N VAL A 97 3.07 11.32 7.06
CA VAL A 97 2.89 11.77 8.45
C VAL A 97 1.64 12.65 8.62
N GLU A 98 1.20 13.30 7.54
CA GLU A 98 -0.04 14.08 7.42
C GLU A 98 -1.27 13.22 7.11
N MET A 99 -1.12 11.88 7.08
CA MET A 99 -2.18 10.93 6.78
C MET A 99 -2.73 10.97 5.34
N GLU A 100 -1.96 11.53 4.40
CA GLU A 100 -2.23 11.40 2.96
C GLU A 100 -1.81 10.01 2.47
N VAL A 101 -2.57 9.39 1.57
CA VAL A 101 -2.22 8.07 1.03
C VAL A 101 -1.03 8.20 0.08
N GLU A 102 0.13 7.67 0.48
CA GLU A 102 1.33 7.65 -0.36
C GLU A 102 1.35 6.46 -1.34
N GLY A 103 0.61 5.40 -1.03
CA GLY A 103 0.50 4.24 -1.89
C GLY A 103 -0.37 3.14 -1.30
N ILE A 104 -0.67 2.14 -2.13
CA ILE A 104 -1.44 0.95 -1.78
C ILE A 104 -0.60 -0.29 -2.04
N VAL A 105 -0.73 -1.29 -1.17
CA VAL A 105 -0.11 -2.60 -1.34
C VAL A 105 -1.18 -3.68 -1.32
N PHE A 106 -1.25 -4.48 -2.36
CA PHE A 106 -2.01 -5.73 -2.34
C PHE A 106 -1.05 -6.84 -1.97
N ARG A 107 -1.25 -7.44 -0.80
CA ARG A 107 -0.34 -8.40 -0.18
C ARG A 107 -1.03 -9.74 0.05
N LEU A 108 -0.36 -10.84 -0.28
CA LEU A 108 -0.80 -12.15 0.18
C LEU A 108 -0.75 -12.24 1.71
N ASN A 109 -1.79 -12.79 2.32
CA ASN A 109 -1.85 -12.99 3.77
C ASN A 109 -1.03 -14.21 4.25
N GLU A 110 -0.38 -14.91 3.33
CA GLU A 110 0.53 -16.02 3.58
C GLU A 110 1.94 -15.48 3.87
N LYS A 111 2.66 -16.13 4.78
CA LYS A 111 4.06 -15.78 5.07
C LYS A 111 4.98 -16.66 4.22
N SER A 112 6.10 -16.10 3.75
CA SER A 112 7.18 -16.91 3.21
C SER A 112 7.56 -17.98 4.24
N PRO A 113 7.69 -19.25 3.82
CA PRO A 113 8.37 -20.24 4.64
C PRO A 113 9.77 -19.73 5.03
N PRO A 114 10.28 -20.11 6.21
CA PRO A 114 11.63 -19.77 6.64
C PRO A 114 12.71 -20.31 5.70
#